data_AF-A0A0D7BUH1-F1
#
_entry.id   AF-A0A0D7BUH1-F1
#
_cell.length_a   1.000
_cell.length_b   1.000
_cell.length_c   1.000
_cell.angle_alpha   90.00
_cell.angle_beta   90.00
_cell.angle_gamma   90.00
#
_symmetry.space_group_name_H-M   'P 1'
#
loop_
_entity.id
_entity.type
_entity.pdbx_description
1 polymer ?
#
loop_
_entity_poly.entity_id
_entity_poly.type
_entity_poly.pdbx_seq_one_letter_code
_entity_poly.pdbx_strand_id
1 'polypeptide(L)'
;MTIKAIVFEVNYTIWSGKLDAQKWGKGRLARTKPESNLERDASDKHIVRDSSDYSNQIRLFSDIPKIIHDIKKRHIPLGFVSKDSPRAMCDRALYFFEYEDENHRSKPIIEAVNFDETGHSSYVDIFNNIKGWASAQGEDILFFDCHAESLSVHRQLGVQVEIVDSHTGVTWETYNRALEKYGHSGDHKVYRDQPKLGGFLGDGKFSKVYDAADDRTAVVKVLNNWTEQQSRRLLEIYKVIKTGRPFDPGEVKLDQYLLMIALELRNLALIKELMGPKPEEFSGWFKMQKIAGTHIWKHPLYTKHPFSVEWQEFVRACMHRTVDQVEHVVKEYGVEHCDAHFRNVVFNFDGDKPTKAHLLDWGIAVKMTWDGNRYIRGNDFQLIVPKYQKSKPGLKYTPDEFRRYWITWMVKTEYAARWERNVITERDGQEFLKDLSWWYRRR
;
A
#
# COMPACT_ATOMS: atom_id res chain seq x y z
N MET A 1 14.47 -5.37 19.34
CA MET A 1 13.44 -4.41 18.87
C MET A 1 14.01 -3.73 17.65
N THR A 2 13.27 -3.70 16.54
CA THR A 2 13.78 -3.23 15.25
C THR A 2 13.18 -1.87 14.96
N ILE A 3 14.02 -0.86 14.72
CA ILE A 3 13.55 0.46 14.30
C ILE A 3 12.94 0.34 12.89
N LYS A 4 11.65 0.69 12.76
CA LYS A 4 10.87 0.68 11.52
C LYS A 4 10.63 2.06 10.92
N ALA A 5 10.90 3.13 11.66
CA ALA A 5 10.92 4.48 11.14
C ALA A 5 11.86 5.35 11.96
N ILE A 6 12.51 6.30 11.28
CA ILE A 6 13.33 7.31 11.92
C ILE A 6 12.76 8.67 11.56
N VAL A 7 12.50 9.47 12.59
CA VAL A 7 11.87 10.79 12.47
C VAL A 7 12.80 11.83 13.07
N PHE A 8 12.91 12.98 12.42
CA PHE A 8 13.66 14.11 12.92
C PHE A 8 12.74 15.31 13.09
N GLU A 9 12.87 16.01 14.21
CA GLU A 9 12.51 17.42 14.23
C GLU A 9 13.46 18.15 13.28
N VAL A 10 13.03 19.24 12.65
CA VAL A 10 13.87 19.96 11.68
C VAL A 10 14.72 21.09 12.28
N ASN A 11 14.15 21.98 13.09
CA ASN A 11 14.82 23.16 13.62
C ASN A 11 15.79 22.83 14.75
N TYR A 12 17.06 23.21 14.59
CA TYR A 12 18.15 22.89 15.54
C TYR A 12 18.48 21.40 15.67
N THR A 13 17.82 20.54 14.90
CA THR A 13 18.04 19.09 14.90
C THR A 13 18.73 18.64 13.60
N ILE A 14 18.24 19.08 12.42
CA ILE A 14 18.88 18.80 11.12
C ILE A 14 19.54 20.01 10.48
N TRP A 15 19.08 21.21 10.81
CA TRP A 15 19.76 22.45 10.46
C TRP A 15 19.78 23.39 11.65
N SER A 16 20.69 24.35 11.65
CA SER A 16 20.71 25.42 12.62
C SER A 16 19.56 26.41 12.37
N GLY A 17 18.99 26.94 13.44
CA GLY A 17 17.98 27.99 13.35
C GLY A 17 16.55 27.48 13.10
N LYS A 18 15.66 28.43 12.86
CA LYS A 18 14.21 28.22 12.72
C LYS A 18 13.66 29.00 11.53
N LEU A 19 12.81 28.33 10.74
CA LEU A 19 12.08 28.94 9.63
C LEU A 19 10.81 29.63 10.14
N ASP A 20 11.00 30.79 10.78
CA ASP A 20 9.94 31.60 11.36
C ASP A 20 9.24 32.47 10.31
N ALA A 21 7.97 32.16 9.98
CA ALA A 21 7.17 32.94 9.03
C ALA A 21 6.93 34.41 9.41
N GLN A 22 7.17 34.79 10.67
CA GLN A 22 7.11 36.19 11.09
C GLN A 22 8.41 36.95 10.79
N LYS A 23 9.51 36.26 10.51
CA LYS A 23 10.82 36.86 10.18
C LYS A 23 11.18 36.70 8.71
N TRP A 24 11.01 35.49 8.18
CA TRP A 24 11.37 35.15 6.82
C TRP A 24 10.38 35.74 5.81
N GLY A 25 10.89 36.26 4.69
CA GLY A 25 10.09 36.92 3.65
C GLY A 25 9.49 38.25 4.10
N LYS A 26 10.15 38.95 5.04
CA LYS A 26 9.73 40.28 5.53
C LYS A 26 10.69 41.40 5.16
N GLY A 27 11.79 41.07 4.48
CA GLY A 27 12.77 42.05 4.02
C GLY A 27 12.31 42.87 2.82
N ARG A 28 13.19 43.73 2.34
CA ARG A 28 12.89 44.61 1.20
C ARG A 28 12.74 43.76 -0.07
N LEU A 29 11.69 44.02 -0.85
CA LEU A 29 11.33 43.26 -2.07
C LEU A 29 10.94 41.80 -1.83
N ALA A 30 10.55 41.44 -0.60
CA ALA A 30 10.03 40.10 -0.32
C ALA A 30 8.82 39.76 -1.20
N ARG A 31 8.84 38.55 -1.74
CA ARG A 31 7.72 37.93 -2.45
C ARG A 31 6.61 37.59 -1.47
N THR A 32 5.37 37.58 -1.95
CA THR A 32 4.15 37.37 -1.15
C THR A 32 4.17 36.08 -0.33
N LYS A 33 4.75 35.00 -0.88
CA LYS A 33 4.83 33.69 -0.24
C LYS A 33 6.19 33.54 0.46
N PRO A 34 6.25 33.30 1.79
CA PRO A 34 7.51 33.20 2.54
C PRO A 34 8.50 32.19 1.93
N GLU A 35 8.02 31.01 1.55
CA GLU A 35 8.83 29.94 0.93
C GLU A 35 9.46 30.37 -0.41
N SER A 36 8.84 31.31 -1.13
CA SER A 36 9.36 31.79 -2.41
C SER A 36 10.57 32.72 -2.25
N ASN A 37 10.88 33.13 -1.02
CA ASN A 37 12.03 33.95 -0.68
C ASN A 37 13.24 33.11 -0.25
N LEU A 38 13.09 31.79 -0.04
CA LEU A 38 14.22 30.91 0.28
C LEU A 38 15.06 30.68 -0.97
N GLU A 39 16.37 30.83 -0.83
CA GLU A 39 17.37 30.48 -1.84
C GLU A 39 18.54 29.74 -1.23
N ARG A 40 19.18 28.87 -2.02
CA ARG A 40 20.45 28.24 -1.66
C ARG A 40 21.57 29.25 -1.84
N ASP A 41 22.48 29.34 -0.87
CA ASP A 41 23.67 30.18 -1.00
C ASP A 41 24.56 29.66 -2.15
N ALA A 42 25.05 30.58 -2.99
CA ALA A 42 25.87 30.22 -4.14
C ALA A 42 27.27 29.73 -3.77
N SER A 43 27.78 30.11 -2.60
CA SER A 43 29.11 29.77 -2.11
C SER A 43 29.12 28.53 -1.20
N ASP A 44 27.98 28.18 -0.60
CA ASP A 44 27.86 27.02 0.29
C ASP A 44 26.50 26.33 0.14
N LYS A 45 26.53 25.13 -0.42
CA LYS A 45 25.32 24.31 -0.64
C LYS A 45 24.61 23.88 0.66
N HIS A 46 25.25 24.03 1.81
CA HIS A 46 24.66 23.71 3.12
C HIS A 46 23.97 24.91 3.75
N ILE A 47 23.92 26.06 3.08
CA ILE A 47 23.21 27.24 3.57
C ILE A 47 21.99 27.51 2.70
N VAL A 48 20.86 27.72 3.37
CA VAL A 48 19.66 28.33 2.78
C VAL A 48 19.42 29.65 3.49
N ARG A 49 19.17 30.70 2.72
CA ARG A 49 19.00 32.07 3.21
C ARG A 49 17.77 32.74 2.62
N ASP A 50 17.31 33.80 3.25
CA ASP A 50 16.21 34.63 2.77
C ASP A 50 16.73 35.67 1.75
N SER A 51 16.27 35.57 0.51
CA SER A 51 16.58 36.52 -0.57
C SER A 51 16.17 37.98 -0.28
N SER A 52 15.22 38.19 0.63
CA SER A 52 14.79 39.53 1.05
C SER A 52 15.59 40.10 2.23
N ASP A 53 16.27 39.23 3.00
CA ASP A 53 17.12 39.58 4.14
C ASP A 53 18.15 38.47 4.41
N TYR A 54 19.36 38.60 3.86
CA TYR A 54 20.42 37.59 3.98
C TYR A 54 20.93 37.37 5.42
N SER A 55 20.53 38.18 6.41
CA SER A 55 20.84 37.90 7.81
C SER A 55 20.06 36.69 8.35
N ASN A 56 18.91 36.37 7.72
CA ASN A 56 18.15 35.16 8.02
C ASN A 56 18.69 33.99 7.19
N GLN A 57 19.35 33.05 7.87
CA GLN A 57 19.86 31.84 7.25
C GLN A 57 19.73 30.63 8.17
N ILE A 58 19.61 29.45 7.56
CA ILE A 58 19.74 28.16 8.21
C ILE A 58 20.90 27.40 7.57
N ARG A 59 21.59 26.58 8.36
CA ARG A 59 22.70 25.75 7.88
C ARG A 59 22.44 24.29 8.19
N LEU A 60 22.48 23.44 7.18
CA LEU A 60 22.40 21.99 7.35
C LEU A 60 23.59 21.49 8.17
N PHE A 61 23.34 20.68 9.20
CA PHE A 61 24.44 20.05 9.95
C PHE A 61 25.18 19.05 9.08
N SER A 62 26.50 18.98 9.23
CA SER A 62 27.42 18.32 8.29
C SER A 62 27.16 16.81 8.13
N ASP A 63 26.69 16.15 9.18
CA ASP A 63 26.47 14.70 9.18
C ASP A 63 25.12 14.28 8.60
N ILE A 64 24.17 15.21 8.43
CA ILE A 64 22.81 14.89 7.99
C ILE A 64 22.77 14.20 6.62
N PRO A 65 23.51 14.65 5.58
CA PRO A 65 23.54 13.94 4.30
C PRO A 65 24.00 12.48 4.44
N LYS A 66 25.01 12.23 5.28
CA LYS A 66 25.55 10.89 5.54
C LYS A 66 24.55 10.01 6.31
N ILE A 67 23.86 10.59 7.30
CA ILE A 67 22.81 9.91 8.07
C ILE A 67 21.67 9.51 7.15
N ILE A 68 21.17 10.43 6.32
CA ILE A 68 20.09 10.14 5.38
C ILE A 68 20.50 9.03 4.41
N HIS A 69 21.72 9.08 3.86
CA HIS A 69 22.25 8.01 3.00
C HIS A 69 22.18 6.63 3.70
N ASP A 70 22.62 6.52 4.95
CA ASP A 70 22.57 5.27 5.71
C ASP A 70 21.12 4.81 5.98
N ILE A 71 20.22 5.72 6.36
CA ILE A 71 18.79 5.42 6.55
C ILE A 71 18.18 4.84 5.27
N LYS A 72 18.46 5.45 4.11
CA LYS A 72 17.96 4.97 2.82
C LYS A 72 18.56 3.63 2.42
N LYS A 73 19.88 3.46 2.60
CA LYS A 73 20.58 2.18 2.38
C LYS A 73 20.03 1.04 3.24
N ARG A 74 19.56 1.34 4.46
CA ARG A 74 18.89 0.38 5.36
C ARG A 74 17.40 0.19 5.04
N HIS A 75 16.88 0.93 4.07
CA HIS A 75 15.47 0.97 3.68
C HIS A 75 14.52 1.31 4.83
N ILE A 76 14.99 2.14 5.77
CA ILE A 76 14.17 2.61 6.89
C ILE A 76 13.38 3.85 6.43
N PRO A 77 12.04 3.88 6.61
CA PRO A 77 11.24 5.07 6.41
C PRO A 77 11.75 6.29 7.18
N LEU A 78 11.91 7.41 6.48
CA LEU A 78 12.41 8.68 7.01
C LEU A 78 11.27 9.69 7.16
N GLY A 79 11.13 10.29 8.33
CA GLY A 79 10.17 11.38 8.58
C GLY A 79 10.84 12.68 9.01
N PHE A 80 10.25 13.80 8.62
CA PHE A 80 10.55 15.12 9.18
C PHE A 80 9.30 15.72 9.83
N VAL A 81 9.49 16.32 11.00
CA VAL A 81 8.44 16.99 11.75
C VAL A 81 8.84 18.39 12.16
N SER A 82 7.89 19.31 12.20
CA SER A 82 8.09 20.62 12.83
C SER A 82 6.81 21.13 13.44
N LYS A 83 6.86 21.51 14.72
CA LYS A 83 5.73 22.15 15.40
C LYS A 83 5.58 23.63 15.00
N ASP A 84 6.72 24.26 14.70
CA ASP A 84 6.81 25.71 14.70
C ASP A 84 7.15 26.34 13.35
N SER A 85 7.60 25.53 12.37
CA SER A 85 7.94 26.01 11.04
C SER A 85 6.83 25.62 10.05
N PRO A 86 6.41 26.54 9.15
CA PRO A 86 5.40 26.21 8.15
C PRO A 86 5.89 25.17 7.15
N ARG A 87 5.01 24.22 6.81
CA ARG A 87 5.28 23.14 5.86
C ARG A 87 5.98 23.58 4.58
N ALA A 88 5.39 24.53 3.86
CA ALA A 88 5.90 24.97 2.57
C ALA A 88 7.35 25.51 2.64
N MET A 89 7.75 26.09 3.78
CA MET A 89 9.11 26.55 3.99
C MET A 89 10.07 25.40 4.28
N CYS A 90 9.66 24.44 5.10
CA CYS A 90 10.41 23.20 5.36
C CYS A 90 10.63 22.40 4.07
N ASP A 91 9.57 22.13 3.30
CA ASP A 91 9.63 21.43 2.01
C ASP A 91 10.63 22.11 1.07
N ARG A 92 10.59 23.46 1.02
CA ARG A 92 11.46 24.26 0.16
C ARG A 92 12.92 24.22 0.61
N ALA A 93 13.19 24.26 1.91
CA ALA A 93 14.54 24.11 2.45
C ALA A 93 15.10 22.71 2.17
N LEU A 94 14.31 21.66 2.42
CA LEU A 94 14.66 20.26 2.14
C LEU A 94 14.86 19.99 0.64
N TYR A 95 14.23 20.77 -0.24
CA TYR A 95 14.48 20.74 -1.68
C TYR A 95 15.86 21.28 -2.06
N PHE A 96 16.36 22.31 -1.37
CA PHE A 96 17.67 22.90 -1.68
C PHE A 96 18.85 22.12 -1.10
N PHE A 97 18.64 21.49 0.05
CA PHE A 97 19.63 20.60 0.64
C PHE A 97 19.66 19.26 -0.08
N GLU A 98 20.86 18.70 -0.22
CA GLU A 98 21.09 17.49 -1.00
C GLU A 98 21.78 16.41 -0.15
N TYR A 99 21.52 15.16 -0.51
CA TYR A 99 22.22 13.98 0.00
C TYR A 99 22.65 13.09 -1.17
N GLU A 100 23.58 12.18 -0.93
CA GLU A 100 23.94 11.16 -1.92
C GLU A 100 23.01 9.94 -1.82
N ASP A 101 22.36 9.57 -2.91
CA ASP A 101 21.52 8.37 -2.98
C ASP A 101 22.35 7.07 -3.00
N GLU A 102 21.67 5.92 -3.07
CA GLU A 102 22.31 4.59 -3.12
C GLU A 102 23.23 4.39 -4.34
N ASN A 103 23.09 5.21 -5.38
CA ASN A 103 23.91 5.20 -6.58
C ASN A 103 24.95 6.34 -6.58
N HIS A 104 25.20 6.97 -5.44
CA HIS A 104 26.11 8.11 -5.27
C HIS A 104 25.73 9.33 -6.14
N ARG A 105 24.44 9.53 -6.41
CA ARG A 105 23.93 10.72 -7.10
C ARG A 105 23.42 11.73 -6.07
N SER A 106 23.77 13.00 -6.27
CA SER A 106 23.24 14.09 -5.45
C SER A 106 21.74 14.25 -5.73
N LYS A 107 20.93 14.17 -4.67
CA LYS A 107 19.47 14.26 -4.72
C LYS A 107 18.96 15.23 -3.65
N PRO A 108 17.90 16.00 -3.92
CA PRO A 108 17.22 16.78 -2.89
C PRO A 108 16.82 15.89 -1.71
N ILE A 109 17.04 16.35 -0.47
CA ILE A 109 16.66 15.60 0.74
C ILE A 109 15.17 15.29 0.74
N ILE A 110 14.33 16.19 0.24
CA ILE A 110 12.87 15.99 0.16
C ILE A 110 12.48 14.72 -0.62
N GLU A 111 13.29 14.26 -1.59
CA GLU A 111 13.05 13.00 -2.32
C GLU A 111 13.24 11.75 -1.43
N ALA A 112 13.99 11.86 -0.33
CA ALA A 112 14.23 10.78 0.61
C ALA A 112 13.08 10.56 1.61
N VAL A 113 12.22 11.58 1.79
CA VAL A 113 11.25 11.70 2.88
C VAL A 113 10.01 10.87 2.61
N ASN A 114 9.61 10.09 3.61
CA ASN A 114 8.39 9.29 3.59
C ASN A 114 7.22 10.00 4.28
N PHE A 115 7.49 10.78 5.32
CA PHE A 115 6.49 11.50 6.10
C PHE A 115 6.98 12.92 6.36
N ASP A 116 6.18 13.92 6.00
CA ASP A 116 6.45 15.33 6.31
C ASP A 116 5.22 15.92 6.99
N GLU A 117 5.31 16.06 8.32
CA GLU A 117 4.23 16.58 9.14
C GLU A 117 4.69 17.84 9.89
N THR A 118 4.23 18.97 9.39
CA THR A 118 4.67 20.31 9.80
C THR A 118 3.45 21.17 10.10
N GLY A 119 3.34 21.68 11.34
CA GLY A 119 2.19 22.45 11.81
C GLY A 119 2.05 22.49 13.33
N HIS A 120 1.14 23.33 13.84
CA HIS A 120 1.00 23.65 15.28
C HIS A 120 0.31 22.58 16.15
N SER A 121 0.37 21.31 15.75
CA SER A 121 -0.20 20.20 16.52
C SER A 121 0.73 19.74 17.63
N SER A 122 0.22 19.01 18.62
CA SER A 122 1.08 18.38 19.63
C SER A 122 1.92 17.26 18.98
N TYR A 123 3.12 16.99 19.49
CA TYR A 123 3.92 15.87 18.99
C TYR A 123 3.21 14.52 19.15
N VAL A 124 2.35 14.37 20.16
CA VAL A 124 1.54 13.15 20.33
C VAL A 124 0.59 12.94 19.15
N ASP A 125 -0.08 13.98 18.69
CA ASP A 125 -1.00 13.89 17.54
C ASP A 125 -0.24 13.60 16.24
N ILE A 126 0.89 14.27 16.04
CA ILE A 126 1.79 14.04 14.90
C ILE A 126 2.23 12.57 14.86
N PHE A 127 2.69 12.03 16.00
CA PHE A 127 3.18 10.65 16.05
C PHE A 127 2.07 9.59 16.01
N ASN A 128 0.84 9.92 16.41
CA ASN A 128 -0.31 9.04 16.14
C ASN A 128 -0.53 8.84 14.64
N ASN A 129 -0.39 9.90 13.84
CA ASN A 129 -0.47 9.81 12.38
C ASN A 129 0.72 9.03 11.80
N ILE A 130 1.95 9.34 12.25
CA ILE A 130 3.17 8.66 11.79
C ILE A 130 3.13 7.15 12.09
N LYS A 131 2.63 6.72 13.26
CA LYS A 131 2.44 5.28 13.57
C LYS A 131 1.56 4.60 12.52
N GLY A 132 0.50 5.26 12.07
CA GLY A 132 -0.37 4.79 10.99
C GLY A 132 0.37 4.67 9.65
N TRP A 133 1.06 5.74 9.23
CA TRP A 133 1.77 5.78 7.95
C TRP A 133 2.97 4.82 7.90
N ALA A 134 3.76 4.76 8.97
CA ALA A 134 4.88 3.84 9.12
C ALA A 134 4.44 2.39 9.39
N SER A 135 3.14 2.18 9.69
CA SER A 135 2.61 0.88 10.14
C SER A 135 3.44 0.28 11.28
N ALA A 136 3.87 1.13 12.22
CA ALA A 136 4.82 0.83 13.27
C ALA A 136 4.20 1.08 14.66
N GLN A 137 4.61 0.29 15.66
CA GLN A 137 4.30 0.63 17.05
C GLN A 137 5.23 1.75 17.51
N GLY A 138 4.88 2.45 18.59
CA GLY A 138 5.74 3.56 19.05
C GLY A 138 7.16 3.09 19.35
N GLU A 139 7.32 1.95 20.02
CA GLU A 139 8.63 1.37 20.34
C GLU A 139 9.50 1.03 19.12
N ASP A 140 8.90 0.94 17.92
CA ASP A 140 9.59 0.73 16.66
C ASP A 140 10.01 2.05 15.98
N ILE A 141 9.68 3.22 16.53
CA ILE A 141 9.96 4.54 15.95
C ILE A 141 11.05 5.22 16.78
N LEU A 142 12.10 5.68 16.10
CA LEU A 142 13.16 6.50 16.69
C LEU A 142 12.96 7.96 16.28
N PHE A 143 12.85 8.84 17.26
CA PHE A 143 12.65 10.28 17.09
C PHE A 143 13.84 11.05 17.67
N PHE A 144 14.43 11.92 16.84
CA PHE A 144 15.45 12.87 17.27
C PHE A 144 14.87 14.27 17.37
N ASP A 145 15.11 14.94 18.49
CA ASP A 145 14.72 16.33 18.74
C ASP A 145 15.72 16.97 19.72
N CYS A 146 15.83 18.29 19.75
CA CYS A 146 16.58 19.01 20.78
C CYS A 146 15.70 19.45 21.98
N HIS A 147 14.37 19.30 21.91
CA HIS A 147 13.45 19.76 22.96
C HIS A 147 12.98 18.63 23.89
N ALA A 148 13.07 18.85 25.20
CA ALA A 148 12.61 17.89 26.21
C ALA A 148 11.08 17.65 26.18
N GLU A 149 10.28 18.55 25.59
CA GLU A 149 8.83 18.38 25.40
C GLU A 149 8.52 17.07 24.64
N SER A 150 9.41 16.66 23.74
CA SER A 150 9.28 15.47 22.89
C SER A 150 9.31 14.15 23.67
N LEU A 151 9.81 14.15 24.91
CA LEU A 151 9.70 13.00 25.82
C LEU A 151 8.24 12.68 26.20
N SER A 152 7.29 13.57 25.95
CA SER A 152 5.86 13.26 26.06
C SER A 152 5.43 12.14 25.11
N VAL A 153 6.00 12.08 23.90
CA VAL A 153 5.67 11.07 22.88
C VAL A 153 6.17 9.70 23.32
N HIS A 154 7.36 9.63 23.93
CA HIS A 154 7.86 8.41 24.56
C HIS A 154 6.89 7.89 25.63
N ARG A 155 6.53 8.75 26.58
CA ARG A 155 5.65 8.39 27.71
C ARG A 155 4.26 7.94 27.28
N GLN A 156 3.70 8.54 26.23
CA GLN A 156 2.31 8.29 25.83
C GLN A 156 2.18 7.25 24.73
N LEU A 157 3.12 7.21 23.78
CA LEU A 157 3.00 6.38 22.58
C LEU A 157 4.05 5.27 22.49
N GLY A 158 5.07 5.30 23.35
CA GLY A 158 6.18 4.34 23.39
C GLY A 158 7.33 4.67 22.44
N VAL A 159 7.32 5.84 21.78
CA VAL A 159 8.37 6.26 20.82
C VAL A 159 9.73 6.35 21.48
N GLN A 160 10.78 5.83 20.84
CA GLN A 160 12.15 5.99 21.33
C GLN A 160 12.62 7.41 20.99
N VAL A 161 12.94 8.22 22.00
CA VAL A 161 13.33 9.62 21.79
C VAL A 161 14.80 9.79 22.18
N GLU A 162 15.59 10.33 21.27
CA GLU A 162 16.97 10.75 21.52
C GLU A 162 17.02 12.28 21.49
N ILE A 163 17.36 12.88 22.64
CA ILE A 163 17.53 14.33 22.75
C ILE A 163 18.93 14.70 22.27
N VAL A 164 19.02 15.63 21.33
CA VAL A 164 20.28 16.12 20.75
C VAL A 164 20.61 17.55 21.17
N ASP A 165 21.87 17.94 21.04
CA ASP A 165 22.30 19.32 21.32
C ASP A 165 21.89 20.24 20.16
N SER A 166 21.17 21.32 20.46
CA SER A 166 20.68 22.29 19.48
C SER A 166 21.78 23.03 18.70
N HIS A 167 23.03 23.04 19.21
CA HIS A 167 24.16 23.70 18.54
C HIS A 167 24.83 22.80 17.50
N THR A 168 24.79 21.48 17.70
CA THR A 168 25.42 20.50 16.79
C THR A 168 24.39 19.72 15.98
N GLY A 169 23.13 19.74 16.40
CA GLY A 169 22.07 18.88 15.90
C GLY A 169 22.40 17.40 16.06
N VAL A 170 21.82 16.58 15.18
CA VAL A 170 22.13 15.16 15.11
C VAL A 170 23.49 14.96 14.45
N THR A 171 24.41 14.34 15.19
CA THR A 171 25.71 13.89 14.68
C THR A 171 25.67 12.40 14.31
N TRP A 172 26.61 11.96 13.48
CA TRP A 172 26.76 10.55 13.10
C TRP A 172 26.95 9.65 14.33
N GLU A 173 27.67 10.13 15.34
CA GLU A 173 27.90 9.41 16.60
C GLU A 173 26.61 9.27 17.41
N THR A 174 25.83 10.35 17.53
CA THR A 174 24.54 10.33 18.24
C THR A 174 23.53 9.42 17.54
N TYR A 175 23.49 9.49 16.21
CA TYR A 175 22.69 8.60 15.37
C TYR A 175 23.05 7.11 15.60
N ASN A 176 24.32 6.73 15.49
CA ASN A 176 24.72 5.33 15.69
C ASN A 176 24.51 4.86 17.12
N ARG A 177 24.83 5.68 18.12
CA ARG A 177 24.57 5.35 19.52
C ARG A 177 23.08 5.09 19.77
N ALA A 178 22.20 5.90 19.21
CA ALA A 178 20.76 5.70 19.33
C ALA A 178 20.33 4.41 18.61
N LEU A 179 20.88 4.13 17.42
CA LEU A 179 20.65 2.85 16.74
C LEU A 179 21.16 1.66 17.53
N GLU A 180 22.30 1.73 18.22
CA GLU A 180 22.80 0.64 19.05
C GLU A 180 21.95 0.45 20.31
N LYS A 181 21.53 1.55 20.93
CA LYS A 181 20.73 1.59 22.15
C LYS A 181 19.31 1.05 21.94
N TYR A 182 18.67 1.46 20.84
CA TYR A 182 17.26 1.16 20.57
C TYR A 182 17.08 0.12 19.47
N GLY A 183 18.02 0.05 18.53
CA GLY A 183 18.10 -0.95 17.49
C GLY A 183 18.95 -2.12 17.94
N HIS A 184 18.39 -2.99 18.79
CA HIS A 184 18.82 -4.39 18.69
C HIS A 184 18.54 -4.82 17.26
N SER A 185 19.60 -5.04 16.49
CA SER A 185 19.60 -5.52 15.12
C SER A 185 18.75 -6.77 15.00
N GLY A 186 17.44 -6.59 14.83
CA GLY A 186 16.63 -7.52 14.12
C GLY A 186 17.16 -7.47 12.72
N ASP A 187 18.03 -8.42 12.41
CA ASP A 187 18.29 -8.88 11.06
C ASP A 187 17.00 -8.64 10.25
N HIS A 188 17.00 -7.71 9.29
CA HIS A 188 15.97 -7.64 8.24
C HIS A 188 16.07 -8.88 7.32
N LYS A 189 16.33 -10.05 7.90
CA LYS A 189 16.36 -11.35 7.23
C LYS A 189 15.07 -12.08 7.57
N VAL A 190 13.97 -11.65 6.97
CA VAL A 190 12.90 -12.60 6.74
C VAL A 190 12.74 -12.92 5.26
N TYR A 191 13.14 -12.05 4.32
CA TYR A 191 13.16 -12.42 2.90
C TYR A 191 14.43 -13.21 2.51
N ARG A 192 14.68 -14.34 3.19
CA ARG A 192 15.72 -15.27 2.76
C ARG A 192 15.40 -15.71 1.33
N ASP A 193 16.40 -15.64 0.46
CA ASP A 193 16.36 -16.10 -0.93
C ASP A 193 15.34 -15.37 -1.84
N GLN A 194 15.02 -14.10 -1.53
CA GLN A 194 14.16 -13.29 -2.38
C GLN A 194 14.78 -13.04 -3.76
N PRO A 195 13.98 -13.10 -4.86
CA PRO A 195 14.46 -12.75 -6.19
C PRO A 195 14.78 -11.25 -6.25
N LYS A 196 15.64 -10.88 -7.21
CA LYS A 196 15.93 -9.47 -7.50
C LYS A 196 14.65 -8.74 -7.89
N LEU A 197 14.40 -7.61 -7.24
CA LEU A 197 13.24 -6.75 -7.49
C LEU A 197 13.51 -5.82 -8.68
N GLY A 198 12.54 -5.72 -9.59
CA GLY A 198 12.56 -4.81 -10.72
C GLY A 198 11.82 -3.50 -10.42
N GLY A 199 11.11 -2.96 -11.41
CA GLY A 199 10.35 -1.72 -11.27
C GLY A 199 9.18 -1.87 -10.30
N PHE A 200 8.96 -0.87 -9.45
CA PHE A 200 7.81 -0.82 -8.54
C PHE A 200 6.51 -0.58 -9.35
N LEU A 201 5.53 -1.47 -9.16
CA LEU A 201 4.23 -1.43 -9.85
C LEU A 201 3.12 -0.82 -9.01
N GLY A 202 3.32 -0.71 -7.70
CA GLY A 202 2.37 -0.09 -6.78
C GLY A 202 2.35 -0.75 -5.41
N ASP A 203 1.64 -0.11 -4.49
CA ASP A 203 1.36 -0.60 -3.15
C ASP A 203 -0.15 -0.62 -2.89
N GLY A 204 -0.56 -1.44 -1.92
CA GLY A 204 -1.94 -1.56 -1.49
C GLY A 204 -2.02 -2.07 -0.06
N LYS A 205 -3.24 -2.38 0.38
CA LYS A 205 -3.49 -2.90 1.75
C LYS A 205 -2.75 -4.22 2.08
N PHE A 206 -2.17 -4.89 1.07
CA PHE A 206 -1.55 -6.20 1.22
C PHE A 206 -0.08 -6.34 0.79
N SER A 207 0.57 -5.37 0.12
CA SER A 207 2.00 -5.51 -0.24
C SER A 207 2.49 -4.36 -1.12
N LYS A 208 3.83 -4.26 -1.26
CA LYS A 208 4.51 -3.64 -2.39
C LYS A 208 4.64 -4.67 -3.52
N VAL A 209 4.35 -4.26 -4.76
CA VAL A 209 4.41 -5.13 -5.94
C VAL A 209 5.50 -4.63 -6.89
N TYR A 210 6.34 -5.54 -7.38
CA TYR A 210 7.43 -5.25 -8.29
C TYR A 210 7.34 -6.16 -9.52
N ASP A 211 7.85 -5.68 -10.65
CA ASP A 211 8.28 -6.59 -11.72
C ASP A 211 9.41 -7.49 -11.19
N ALA A 212 9.43 -8.76 -11.61
CA ALA A 212 10.59 -9.59 -11.32
C ALA A 212 11.75 -9.19 -12.26
N ALA A 213 12.92 -8.87 -11.71
CA ALA A 213 14.05 -8.41 -12.52
C ALA A 213 14.63 -9.53 -13.41
N ASP A 214 14.46 -10.77 -12.99
CA ASP A 214 14.94 -11.97 -13.65
C ASP A 214 13.93 -12.60 -14.62
N ASP A 215 12.66 -12.18 -14.59
CA ASP A 215 11.58 -12.78 -15.37
C ASP A 215 10.49 -11.76 -15.71
N ARG A 216 10.41 -11.37 -16.98
CA ARG A 216 9.43 -10.39 -17.47
C ARG A 216 7.98 -10.87 -17.39
N THR A 217 7.78 -12.17 -17.22
CA THR A 217 6.45 -12.78 -17.10
C THR A 217 5.99 -12.92 -15.65
N ALA A 218 6.76 -12.39 -14.69
CA ALA A 218 6.48 -12.54 -13.27
C ALA A 218 6.44 -11.20 -12.53
N VAL A 219 5.71 -11.20 -11.42
CA VAL A 219 5.71 -10.12 -10.43
C VAL A 219 6.05 -10.66 -9.06
N VAL A 220 6.68 -9.83 -8.24
CA VAL A 220 7.06 -10.15 -6.86
C VAL A 220 6.24 -9.27 -5.92
N LYS A 221 5.45 -9.90 -5.04
CA LYS A 221 4.74 -9.24 -3.95
C LYS A 221 5.56 -9.39 -2.66
N VAL A 222 5.80 -8.27 -1.99
CA VAL A 222 6.56 -8.21 -0.74
C VAL A 222 5.67 -7.63 0.34
N LEU A 223 5.50 -8.37 1.44
CA LEU A 223 4.70 -7.93 2.56
C LEU A 223 5.44 -6.84 3.34
N ASN A 224 4.72 -5.89 3.94
CA ASN A 224 5.35 -4.90 4.82
C ASN A 224 5.45 -5.45 6.25
N ASN A 225 6.54 -5.12 6.96
CA ASN A 225 6.72 -5.41 8.39
C ASN A 225 6.59 -6.90 8.76
N TRP A 226 7.01 -7.80 7.87
CA TRP A 226 6.95 -9.25 8.09
C TRP A 226 7.91 -9.72 9.19
N THR A 227 7.41 -10.52 10.14
CA THR A 227 8.19 -11.05 11.26
C THR A 227 8.27 -12.57 11.26
N GLU A 228 9.26 -13.13 11.97
CA GLU A 228 9.38 -14.59 12.13
C GLU A 228 8.16 -15.19 12.85
N GLN A 229 7.60 -14.49 13.84
CA GLN A 229 6.37 -14.91 14.52
C GLN A 229 5.18 -14.97 13.55
N GLN A 230 5.05 -13.98 12.66
CA GLN A 230 4.04 -13.98 11.61
C GLN A 230 4.24 -15.12 10.63
N SER A 231 5.48 -15.43 10.24
CA SER A 231 5.80 -16.59 9.40
C SER A 231 5.35 -17.89 10.07
N ARG A 232 5.73 -18.12 11.34
CA ARG A 232 5.29 -19.31 12.10
C ARG A 232 3.77 -19.40 12.17
N ARG A 233 3.09 -18.31 12.52
CA ARG A 233 1.63 -18.26 12.63
C ARG A 233 0.93 -18.48 11.28
N LEU A 234 1.46 -17.92 10.20
CA LEU A 234 0.96 -18.17 8.85
C LEU A 234 1.07 -19.65 8.49
N LEU A 235 2.18 -20.30 8.80
CA LEU A 235 2.37 -21.72 8.49
C LEU A 235 1.39 -22.62 9.27
N GLU A 236 1.07 -22.26 10.52
CA GLU A 236 0.01 -22.94 11.30
C GLU A 236 -1.35 -22.83 10.61
N ILE A 237 -1.73 -21.60 10.22
CA ILE A 237 -2.99 -21.33 9.51
C ILE A 237 -3.02 -22.09 8.18
N TYR A 238 -1.94 -21.98 7.39
CA TYR A 238 -1.80 -22.62 6.10
C TYR A 238 -1.92 -24.15 6.19
N LYS A 239 -1.33 -24.77 7.22
CA LYS A 239 -1.44 -26.21 7.48
C LYS A 239 -2.90 -26.64 7.69
N VAL A 240 -3.72 -25.82 8.34
CA VAL A 240 -5.15 -26.09 8.51
C VAL A 240 -5.88 -25.99 7.17
N ILE A 241 -5.78 -24.86 6.48
CA ILE A 241 -6.57 -24.59 5.27
C ILE A 241 -6.15 -25.45 4.07
N LYS A 242 -4.89 -25.89 4.00
CA LYS A 242 -4.39 -26.81 2.96
C LYS A 242 -5.17 -28.13 2.98
N THR A 243 -5.53 -28.62 4.18
CA THR A 243 -6.34 -29.85 4.35
C THR A 243 -7.81 -29.67 3.96
N GLY A 244 -8.25 -28.46 3.60
CA GLY A 244 -9.66 -28.15 3.30
C GLY A 244 -10.53 -27.98 4.54
N ARG A 245 -9.93 -27.91 5.73
CA ARG A 245 -10.64 -27.52 6.95
C ARG A 245 -10.76 -26.00 7.02
N PRO A 246 -11.91 -25.46 7.47
CA PRO A 246 -12.01 -24.04 7.76
C PRO A 246 -11.06 -23.65 8.89
N PHE A 247 -10.54 -22.43 8.82
CA PHE A 247 -9.86 -21.77 9.91
C PHE A 247 -10.66 -20.50 10.25
N ASP A 248 -11.06 -20.35 11.51
CA ASP A 248 -11.74 -19.16 12.01
C ASP A 248 -10.73 -18.25 12.71
N PRO A 249 -10.41 -17.07 12.15
CA PRO A 249 -9.49 -16.14 12.78
C PRO A 249 -10.14 -15.33 13.93
N GLY A 250 -11.45 -15.46 14.15
CA GLY A 250 -12.20 -14.62 15.06
C GLY A 250 -12.04 -13.13 14.76
N GLU A 251 -12.00 -12.31 15.80
CA GLU A 251 -11.83 -10.85 15.71
C GLU A 251 -10.35 -10.41 15.72
N VAL A 252 -9.40 -11.36 15.69
CA VAL A 252 -7.98 -11.05 15.73
C VAL A 252 -7.52 -10.54 14.36
N LYS A 253 -7.35 -9.21 14.24
CA LYS A 253 -6.93 -8.55 12.99
C LYS A 253 -5.69 -9.20 12.34
N LEU A 254 -4.73 -9.63 13.15
CA LEU A 254 -3.53 -10.29 12.65
C LEU A 254 -3.85 -11.64 12.00
N ASP A 255 -4.65 -12.50 12.64
CA ASP A 255 -5.00 -13.81 12.07
C ASP A 255 -5.88 -13.66 10.82
N GLN A 256 -6.77 -12.65 10.78
CA GLN A 256 -7.53 -12.33 9.56
C GLN A 256 -6.57 -11.98 8.41
N TYR A 257 -5.59 -11.11 8.66
CA TYR A 257 -4.58 -10.73 7.68
C TYR A 257 -3.72 -11.92 7.22
N LEU A 258 -3.21 -12.73 8.16
CA LEU A 258 -2.38 -13.90 7.85
C LEU A 258 -3.16 -14.98 7.09
N LEU A 259 -4.44 -15.15 7.40
CA LEU A 259 -5.31 -16.09 6.71
C LEU A 259 -5.56 -15.67 5.26
N MET A 260 -5.70 -14.37 4.97
CA MET A 260 -5.77 -13.89 3.60
C MET A 260 -4.53 -14.23 2.78
N ILE A 261 -3.35 -14.02 3.36
CA ILE A 261 -2.08 -14.35 2.70
C ILE A 261 -1.99 -15.87 2.49
N ALA A 262 -2.37 -16.66 3.50
CA ALA A 262 -2.38 -18.11 3.40
C ALA A 262 -3.34 -18.61 2.30
N LEU A 263 -4.52 -18.00 2.16
CA LEU A 263 -5.47 -18.29 1.08
C LEU A 263 -4.92 -17.89 -0.29
N GLU A 264 -4.34 -16.70 -0.43
CA GLU A 264 -3.69 -16.24 -1.66
C GLU A 264 -2.59 -17.22 -2.10
N LEU A 265 -1.67 -17.59 -1.21
CA LEU A 265 -0.61 -18.57 -1.49
C LEU A 265 -1.17 -19.94 -1.90
N ARG A 266 -2.18 -20.44 -1.17
CA ARG A 266 -2.85 -21.70 -1.47
C ARG A 266 -3.49 -21.66 -2.87
N ASN A 267 -4.25 -20.61 -3.16
CA ASN A 267 -5.04 -20.50 -4.36
C ASN A 267 -4.13 -20.29 -5.59
N LEU A 268 -3.10 -19.44 -5.49
CA LEU A 268 -2.07 -19.30 -6.52
C LEU A 268 -1.33 -20.61 -6.78
N ALA A 269 -1.02 -21.39 -5.73
CA ALA A 269 -0.41 -22.71 -5.89
C ALA A 269 -1.35 -23.70 -6.60
N LEU A 270 -2.65 -23.70 -6.26
CA LEU A 270 -3.66 -24.58 -6.88
C LEU A 270 -3.82 -24.32 -8.37
N ILE A 271 -3.87 -23.04 -8.78
CA ILE A 271 -4.00 -22.64 -10.18
C ILE A 271 -2.67 -22.60 -10.94
N LYS A 272 -1.56 -22.98 -10.28
CA LYS A 272 -0.20 -23.00 -10.84
C LYS A 272 0.34 -21.63 -11.27
N GLU A 273 -0.10 -20.56 -10.62
CA GLU A 273 0.41 -19.20 -10.82
C GLU A 273 1.42 -18.77 -9.75
N LEU A 274 1.56 -19.53 -8.65
CA LEU A 274 2.63 -19.33 -7.68
C LEU A 274 3.96 -19.87 -8.23
N MET A 275 4.93 -19.00 -8.43
CA MET A 275 6.25 -19.35 -8.97
C MET A 275 7.28 -19.58 -7.86
N GLY A 276 7.09 -19.00 -6.68
CA GLY A 276 7.93 -19.25 -5.51
C GLY A 276 7.74 -18.21 -4.40
N PRO A 277 8.22 -18.45 -3.18
CA PRO A 277 8.66 -19.76 -2.71
C PRO A 277 7.45 -20.71 -2.59
N LYS A 278 7.69 -21.98 -2.22
CA LYS A 278 6.56 -22.83 -1.83
C LYS A 278 5.84 -22.20 -0.63
N PRO A 279 4.52 -22.35 -0.48
CA PRO A 279 3.81 -21.79 0.67
C PRO A 279 4.38 -22.21 2.03
N GLU A 280 4.93 -23.42 2.13
CA GLU A 280 5.57 -23.95 3.34
C GLU A 280 6.92 -23.29 3.66
N GLU A 281 7.52 -22.62 2.67
CA GLU A 281 8.79 -21.91 2.76
C GLU A 281 8.55 -20.38 2.81
N PHE A 282 7.30 -19.96 3.01
CA PHE A 282 6.92 -18.55 2.93
C PHE A 282 7.61 -17.69 3.99
N SER A 283 8.34 -16.70 3.50
CA SER A 283 9.22 -15.86 4.31
C SER A 283 8.89 -14.36 4.18
N GLY A 284 7.67 -14.05 3.72
CA GLY A 284 7.13 -12.69 3.62
C GLY A 284 7.16 -12.09 2.23
N TRP A 285 7.54 -12.87 1.22
CA TRP A 285 7.46 -12.51 -0.18
C TRP A 285 6.96 -13.70 -1.00
N PHE A 286 6.34 -13.42 -2.14
CA PHE A 286 6.10 -14.44 -3.17
C PHE A 286 6.16 -13.85 -4.57
N LYS A 287 6.60 -14.68 -5.52
CA LYS A 287 6.66 -14.44 -6.97
C LYS A 287 5.52 -15.20 -7.61
N MET A 288 4.78 -14.52 -8.47
CA MET A 288 3.64 -15.09 -9.19
C MET A 288 3.67 -14.71 -10.66
N GLN A 289 2.93 -15.46 -11.48
CA GLN A 289 2.71 -15.14 -12.88
C GLN A 289 2.13 -13.73 -13.00
N LYS A 290 2.74 -12.89 -13.84
CA LYS A 290 2.25 -11.57 -14.19
C LYS A 290 1.02 -11.72 -15.07
N ILE A 291 -0.11 -11.22 -14.59
CA ILE A 291 -1.36 -11.17 -15.35
C ILE A 291 -1.38 -9.87 -16.15
N ALA A 292 -1.42 -9.99 -17.47
CA ALA A 292 -1.52 -8.87 -18.39
C ALA A 292 -2.97 -8.67 -18.86
N GLY A 293 -3.32 -7.43 -19.17
CA GLY A 293 -4.61 -7.09 -19.76
C GLY A 293 -4.99 -5.64 -19.52
N THR A 294 -6.18 -5.28 -19.97
CA THR A 294 -6.74 -3.94 -19.86
C THR A 294 -7.94 -3.96 -18.91
N HIS A 295 -7.92 -3.08 -17.91
CA HIS A 295 -9.09 -2.88 -17.07
C HIS A 295 -10.24 -2.27 -17.87
N ILE A 296 -11.47 -2.69 -17.58
CA ILE A 296 -12.66 -2.28 -18.35
C ILE A 296 -12.84 -0.76 -18.41
N TRP A 297 -12.50 -0.03 -17.34
CA TRP A 297 -12.66 1.43 -17.29
C TRP A 297 -11.65 2.21 -18.12
N LYS A 298 -10.62 1.55 -18.66
CA LYS A 298 -9.72 2.13 -19.65
C LYS A 298 -10.29 2.02 -21.07
N HIS A 299 -11.36 1.25 -21.28
CA HIS A 299 -11.97 1.05 -22.59
C HIS A 299 -12.97 2.18 -22.91
N PRO A 300 -12.98 2.75 -24.14
CA PRO A 300 -13.84 3.88 -24.50
C PRO A 300 -15.34 3.63 -24.25
N LEU A 301 -15.83 2.41 -24.54
CA LEU A 301 -17.25 2.07 -24.34
C LEU A 301 -17.70 2.12 -22.87
N TYR A 302 -16.80 1.98 -21.90
CA TYR A 302 -17.15 2.06 -20.48
C TYR A 302 -17.43 3.50 -20.00
N THR A 303 -17.03 4.51 -20.80
CA THR A 303 -17.28 5.94 -20.52
C THR A 303 -18.67 6.39 -21.00
N LYS A 304 -19.35 5.57 -21.81
CA LYS A 304 -20.73 5.81 -22.22
C LYS A 304 -21.68 5.75 -21.02
N HIS A 305 -22.86 6.34 -21.20
CA HIS A 305 -23.87 6.36 -20.15
C HIS A 305 -24.30 4.93 -19.77
N PRO A 306 -24.43 4.56 -18.48
CA PRO A 306 -24.74 3.18 -18.07
C PRO A 306 -26.06 2.61 -18.63
N PHE A 307 -27.01 3.49 -18.95
CA PHE A 307 -28.27 3.11 -19.61
C PHE A 307 -28.22 3.08 -21.15
N SER A 308 -27.08 3.37 -21.78
CA SER A 308 -26.92 3.24 -23.23
C SER A 308 -26.80 1.78 -23.64
N VAL A 309 -27.33 1.44 -24.82
CA VAL A 309 -27.31 0.07 -25.34
C VAL A 309 -25.87 -0.41 -25.53
N GLU A 310 -25.01 0.45 -26.06
CA GLU A 310 -23.60 0.14 -26.33
C GLU A 310 -22.84 -0.17 -25.03
N TRP A 311 -23.06 0.62 -23.98
CA TRP A 311 -22.46 0.38 -22.67
C TRP A 311 -22.92 -0.95 -22.09
N GLN A 312 -24.24 -1.18 -22.09
CA GLN A 312 -24.81 -2.39 -21.50
C GLN A 312 -24.31 -3.63 -22.24
N GLU A 313 -24.34 -3.63 -23.58
CA GLU A 313 -23.88 -4.75 -24.38
C GLU A 313 -22.40 -5.07 -24.13
N PHE A 314 -21.56 -4.03 -24.07
CA PHE A 314 -20.14 -4.16 -23.75
C PHE A 314 -19.90 -4.73 -22.34
N VAL A 315 -20.52 -4.13 -21.33
CA VAL A 315 -20.36 -4.54 -19.93
C VAL A 315 -20.91 -5.94 -19.70
N ARG A 316 -22.03 -6.29 -20.34
CA ARG A 316 -22.57 -7.66 -20.30
C ARG A 316 -21.57 -8.64 -20.90
N ALA A 317 -20.99 -8.34 -22.07
CA ALA A 317 -20.00 -9.22 -22.68
C ALA A 317 -18.80 -9.45 -21.73
N CYS A 318 -18.30 -8.39 -21.07
CA CYS A 318 -17.27 -8.50 -20.05
C CYS A 318 -17.70 -9.37 -18.86
N MET A 319 -18.90 -9.17 -18.32
CA MET A 319 -19.42 -10.00 -17.21
C MET A 319 -19.47 -11.48 -17.57
N HIS A 320 -20.01 -11.83 -18.74
CA HIS A 320 -20.05 -13.22 -19.19
C HIS A 320 -18.65 -13.81 -19.35
N ARG A 321 -17.68 -13.04 -19.87
CA ARG A 321 -16.28 -13.49 -19.93
C ARG A 321 -15.65 -13.67 -18.55
N THR A 322 -15.98 -12.81 -17.59
CA THR A 322 -15.56 -12.99 -16.20
C THR A 322 -16.14 -14.29 -15.62
N VAL A 323 -17.43 -14.56 -15.82
CA VAL A 323 -18.05 -15.80 -15.32
C VAL A 323 -17.46 -17.02 -16.01
N ASP A 324 -17.17 -16.96 -17.31
CA ASP A 324 -16.48 -18.05 -18.02
C ASP A 324 -15.14 -18.39 -17.37
N GLN A 325 -14.36 -17.37 -17.00
CA GLN A 325 -13.08 -17.55 -16.32
C GLN A 325 -13.26 -18.13 -14.91
N VAL A 326 -14.27 -17.67 -14.16
CA VAL A 326 -14.60 -18.25 -12.84
C VAL A 326 -15.01 -19.71 -12.98
N GLU A 327 -15.90 -20.06 -13.90
CA GLU A 327 -16.32 -21.45 -14.14
C GLU A 327 -15.17 -22.35 -14.59
N HIS A 328 -14.29 -21.84 -15.47
CA HIS A 328 -13.10 -22.57 -15.89
C HIS A 328 -12.23 -22.91 -14.67
N VAL A 329 -11.97 -21.94 -13.80
CA VAL A 329 -11.12 -22.14 -12.62
C VAL A 329 -11.78 -23.05 -11.59
N VAL A 330 -13.09 -22.97 -11.41
CA VAL A 330 -13.83 -23.92 -10.56
C VAL A 330 -13.71 -25.34 -11.09
N LYS A 331 -13.90 -25.55 -12.40
CA LYS A 331 -13.86 -26.89 -13.00
C LYS A 331 -12.46 -27.50 -13.03
N GLU A 332 -11.46 -26.68 -13.35
CA GLU A 332 -10.08 -27.14 -13.52
C GLU A 332 -9.36 -27.26 -12.17
N TYR A 333 -9.55 -26.30 -11.27
CA TYR A 333 -8.76 -26.16 -10.04
C TYR A 333 -9.57 -26.26 -8.74
N GLY A 334 -10.90 -26.35 -8.82
CA GLY A 334 -11.75 -26.52 -7.64
C GLY A 334 -11.79 -25.30 -6.72
N VAL A 335 -11.65 -24.08 -7.25
CA VAL A 335 -11.72 -22.83 -6.48
C VAL A 335 -12.55 -21.76 -7.19
N GLU A 336 -13.35 -20.99 -6.43
CA GLU A 336 -14.16 -19.87 -6.89
C GLU A 336 -13.61 -18.56 -6.33
N HIS A 337 -13.24 -17.64 -7.22
CA HIS A 337 -12.82 -16.28 -6.87
C HIS A 337 -14.02 -15.44 -6.39
N CYS A 338 -14.17 -15.18 -5.09
CA CYS A 338 -15.39 -14.59 -4.54
C CYS A 338 -15.56 -13.07 -4.74
N ASP A 339 -14.58 -12.38 -5.33
CA ASP A 339 -14.66 -10.93 -5.59
C ASP A 339 -14.25 -10.58 -7.03
N ALA A 340 -14.91 -11.21 -8.01
CA ALA A 340 -14.63 -10.99 -9.42
C ALA A 340 -15.25 -9.66 -9.95
N HIS A 341 -15.33 -8.61 -9.12
CA HIS A 341 -15.75 -7.29 -9.58
C HIS A 341 -14.72 -6.76 -10.59
N PHE A 342 -15.11 -5.85 -11.48
CA PHE A 342 -14.21 -5.40 -12.55
C PHE A 342 -12.88 -4.81 -12.10
N ARG A 343 -12.74 -4.37 -10.85
CA ARG A 343 -11.44 -3.93 -10.31
C ARG A 343 -10.41 -5.07 -10.15
N ASN A 344 -10.88 -6.31 -9.98
CA ASN A 344 -10.04 -7.50 -9.85
C ASN A 344 -10.01 -8.32 -11.13
N VAL A 345 -10.43 -7.72 -12.26
CA VAL A 345 -10.46 -8.37 -13.56
C VAL A 345 -9.81 -7.48 -14.61
N VAL A 346 -8.98 -8.09 -15.46
CA VAL A 346 -8.46 -7.47 -16.68
C VAL A 346 -8.87 -8.30 -17.89
N PHE A 347 -8.94 -7.65 -19.05
CA PHE A 347 -9.43 -8.27 -20.26
C PHE A 347 -8.42 -8.14 -21.40
N ASN A 348 -8.39 -9.16 -22.25
CA ASN A 348 -7.90 -9.04 -23.61
C ASN A 348 -9.07 -8.59 -24.50
N PHE A 349 -8.79 -7.69 -25.45
CA PHE A 349 -9.77 -7.15 -26.38
C PHE A 349 -9.35 -7.37 -27.83
N ASP A 350 -10.33 -7.61 -28.69
CA ASP A 350 -10.22 -7.52 -30.15
C ASP A 350 -11.20 -6.43 -30.62
N GLY A 351 -10.66 -5.24 -30.91
CA GLY A 351 -11.45 -4.01 -31.00
C GLY A 351 -12.27 -3.80 -29.72
N ASP A 352 -13.59 -3.65 -29.87
CA ASP A 352 -14.52 -3.45 -28.76
C ASP A 352 -14.96 -4.75 -28.06
N LYS A 353 -14.52 -5.92 -28.54
CA LYS A 353 -15.00 -7.22 -28.05
C LYS A 353 -14.04 -7.82 -27.02
N PRO A 354 -14.51 -8.13 -25.79
CA PRO A 354 -13.70 -8.84 -24.82
C PRO A 354 -13.52 -10.31 -25.24
N THR A 355 -12.27 -10.73 -25.41
CA THR A 355 -11.94 -12.09 -25.87
C THR A 355 -11.60 -13.03 -24.72
N LYS A 356 -10.94 -12.53 -23.67
CA LYS A 356 -10.58 -13.30 -22.47
C LYS A 356 -10.59 -12.39 -21.24
N ALA A 357 -11.07 -12.92 -20.11
CA ALA A 357 -10.95 -12.30 -18.80
C ALA A 357 -9.85 -12.99 -17.99
N HIS A 358 -9.17 -12.23 -17.13
CA HIS A 358 -8.17 -12.74 -16.19
C HIS A 358 -8.43 -12.16 -14.80
N LEU A 359 -8.36 -13.00 -13.78
CA LEU A 359 -8.69 -12.68 -12.39
C LEU A 359 -7.42 -12.35 -11.61
N LEU A 360 -7.40 -11.27 -10.83
CA LEU A 360 -6.17 -10.72 -10.23
C LEU A 360 -5.92 -11.06 -8.74
N ASP A 361 -6.96 -11.30 -7.95
CA ASP A 361 -6.84 -11.40 -6.47
C ASP A 361 -7.45 -12.69 -5.93
N TRP A 362 -6.61 -13.67 -5.64
CA TRP A 362 -7.05 -15.00 -5.23
C TRP A 362 -7.25 -15.12 -3.71
N GLY A 363 -6.91 -14.11 -2.91
CA GLY A 363 -6.97 -14.14 -1.45
C GLY A 363 -8.39 -14.30 -0.89
N ILE A 364 -9.41 -13.99 -1.71
CA ILE A 364 -10.83 -14.16 -1.38
C ILE A 364 -11.47 -15.41 -2.00
N ALA A 365 -10.70 -16.29 -2.64
CA ALA A 365 -11.26 -17.48 -3.29
C ALA A 365 -11.56 -18.63 -2.32
N VAL A 366 -12.66 -19.35 -2.56
CA VAL A 366 -13.13 -20.48 -1.74
C VAL A 366 -13.08 -21.78 -2.52
N LYS A 367 -12.87 -22.90 -1.82
CA LYS A 367 -12.97 -24.24 -2.43
C LYS A 367 -14.37 -24.53 -2.97
N MET A 368 -14.38 -25.19 -4.12
CA MET A 368 -15.56 -25.65 -4.83
C MET A 368 -15.34 -27.07 -5.36
N THR A 369 -16.44 -27.77 -5.63
CA THR A 369 -16.42 -29.07 -6.31
C THR A 369 -17.40 -29.04 -7.46
N TRP A 370 -16.95 -29.50 -8.63
CA TRP A 370 -17.83 -29.76 -9.77
C TRP A 370 -18.10 -31.26 -9.83
N ASP A 371 -19.37 -31.67 -9.67
CA ASP A 371 -19.75 -33.11 -9.65
C ASP A 371 -20.13 -33.66 -11.04
N GLY A 372 -19.93 -32.87 -12.10
CA GLY A 372 -20.38 -33.17 -13.46
C GLY A 372 -21.70 -32.50 -13.84
N ASN A 373 -22.52 -32.09 -12.86
CA ASN A 373 -23.82 -31.46 -13.08
C ASN A 373 -24.05 -30.20 -12.24
N ARG A 374 -23.39 -30.07 -11.08
CA ARG A 374 -23.58 -29.00 -10.12
C ARG A 374 -22.25 -28.51 -9.54
N TYR A 375 -22.22 -27.22 -9.28
CA TYR A 375 -21.18 -26.56 -8.49
C TYR A 375 -21.55 -26.66 -7.02
N ILE A 376 -20.69 -27.24 -6.21
CA ILE A 376 -20.90 -27.46 -4.78
C ILE A 376 -19.89 -26.62 -3.99
N ARG A 377 -20.38 -25.77 -3.08
CA ARG A 377 -19.52 -24.91 -2.28
C ARG A 377 -18.89 -25.67 -1.11
N GLY A 378 -17.58 -25.50 -0.96
CA GLY A 378 -16.81 -26.07 0.15
C GLY A 378 -17.02 -25.34 1.48
N ASN A 379 -16.30 -25.79 2.50
CA ASN A 379 -16.41 -25.29 3.87
C ASN A 379 -15.49 -24.09 4.18
N ASP A 380 -14.79 -23.53 3.19
CA ASP A 380 -13.90 -22.38 3.40
C ASP A 380 -14.67 -21.16 3.95
N PHE A 381 -14.07 -20.46 4.91
CA PHE A 381 -14.67 -19.30 5.56
C PHE A 381 -14.60 -18.05 4.67
N GLN A 382 -15.67 -17.26 4.64
CA GLN A 382 -15.78 -16.07 3.78
C GLN A 382 -15.28 -14.83 4.57
N LEU A 383 -14.01 -14.47 4.41
CA LEU A 383 -13.36 -13.52 5.32
C LEU A 383 -13.60 -12.04 5.06
N ILE A 384 -14.04 -11.62 3.86
CA ILE A 384 -13.89 -10.19 3.48
C ILE A 384 -15.09 -9.60 2.76
N VAL A 385 -15.97 -10.40 2.17
CA VAL A 385 -17.15 -9.84 1.52
C VAL A 385 -18.25 -9.73 2.59
N PRO A 386 -18.65 -8.51 2.99
CA PRO A 386 -19.56 -8.33 4.12
C PRO A 386 -20.90 -8.99 3.81
N LYS A 387 -21.28 -10.08 4.48
CA LYS A 387 -22.64 -10.70 4.57
C LYS A 387 -23.53 -10.71 3.30
N TYR A 388 -22.98 -10.44 2.12
CA TYR A 388 -23.56 -10.68 0.80
C TYR A 388 -23.15 -12.11 0.44
N GLN A 389 -24.03 -13.08 0.23
CA GLN A 389 -25.46 -13.21 0.38
C GLN A 389 -25.66 -14.71 0.15
N LYS A 390 -26.38 -15.41 1.03
CA LYS A 390 -26.93 -16.77 0.85
C LYS A 390 -25.97 -17.93 0.57
N SER A 391 -24.71 -17.72 0.22
CA SER A 391 -23.78 -18.78 -0.21
C SER A 391 -23.17 -19.52 1.00
N LYS A 392 -23.81 -20.62 1.41
CA LYS A 392 -23.38 -21.47 2.54
C LYS A 392 -22.58 -22.68 2.07
N PRO A 393 -21.72 -23.25 2.93
CA PRO A 393 -21.13 -24.55 2.66
C PRO A 393 -22.17 -25.60 2.30
N GLY A 394 -21.87 -26.43 1.31
CA GLY A 394 -22.74 -27.49 0.81
C GLY A 394 -23.84 -27.05 -0.17
N LEU A 395 -23.99 -25.74 -0.44
CA LEU A 395 -24.93 -25.29 -1.47
C LEU A 395 -24.52 -25.79 -2.85
N LYS A 396 -25.54 -26.15 -3.63
CA LYS A 396 -25.40 -26.69 -4.97
C LYS A 396 -26.05 -25.76 -5.97
N TYR A 397 -25.34 -25.45 -7.04
CA TYR A 397 -25.82 -24.62 -8.14
C TYR A 397 -25.76 -25.44 -9.43
N THR A 398 -26.85 -25.47 -10.17
CA THR A 398 -26.78 -25.81 -11.61
C THR A 398 -25.94 -24.76 -12.35
N PRO A 399 -25.45 -25.05 -13.57
CA PRO A 399 -24.70 -24.06 -14.35
C PRO A 399 -25.42 -22.74 -14.55
N ASP A 400 -26.72 -22.78 -14.81
CA ASP A 400 -27.53 -21.59 -15.01
C ASP A 400 -27.73 -20.80 -13.71
N GLU A 401 -27.97 -21.47 -12.58
CA GLU A 401 -28.07 -20.81 -11.27
C GLU A 401 -26.75 -20.14 -10.88
N PHE A 402 -25.62 -20.81 -11.13
CA PHE A 402 -24.30 -20.28 -10.83
C PHE A 402 -23.98 -19.02 -11.65
N ARG A 403 -24.26 -19.05 -12.96
CA ARG A 403 -24.08 -17.90 -13.84
C ARG A 403 -25.00 -16.74 -13.46
N ARG A 404 -26.28 -17.02 -13.20
CA ARG A 404 -27.25 -15.99 -12.80
C ARG A 404 -26.85 -15.37 -11.47
N TYR A 405 -26.36 -16.16 -10.51
CA TYR A 405 -25.83 -15.66 -9.24
C TYR A 405 -24.69 -14.65 -9.48
N TRP A 406 -23.67 -15.02 -10.25
CA TRP A 406 -22.52 -14.17 -10.53
C TRP A 406 -22.89 -12.90 -11.31
N ILE A 407 -23.69 -13.04 -12.37
CA ILE A 407 -24.14 -11.89 -13.17
C ILE A 407 -24.99 -10.94 -12.31
N THR A 408 -25.91 -11.48 -11.51
CA THR A 408 -26.73 -10.66 -10.59
C THR A 408 -25.84 -9.85 -9.66
N TRP A 409 -24.85 -10.50 -9.05
CA TRP A 409 -23.93 -9.83 -8.14
C TRP A 409 -23.12 -8.74 -8.87
N MET A 410 -22.51 -9.04 -10.02
CA MET A 410 -21.72 -8.06 -10.77
C MET A 410 -22.54 -6.86 -11.24
N VAL A 411 -23.77 -7.08 -11.73
CA VAL A 411 -24.64 -5.98 -12.17
C VAL A 411 -25.01 -5.08 -10.99
N LYS A 412 -25.40 -5.67 -9.86
CA LYS A 412 -25.71 -4.91 -8.63
C LYS A 412 -24.51 -4.12 -8.16
N THR A 413 -23.32 -4.74 -8.09
CA THR A 413 -22.08 -4.08 -7.67
C THR A 413 -21.70 -2.93 -8.61
N GLU A 414 -21.81 -3.11 -9.92
CA GLU A 414 -21.49 -2.07 -10.89
C GLU A 414 -22.46 -0.89 -10.82
N TYR A 415 -23.78 -1.16 -10.80
CA TYR A 415 -24.78 -0.09 -10.70
C TYR A 415 -24.73 0.62 -9.36
N ALA A 416 -24.40 -0.09 -8.28
CA ALA A 416 -24.11 0.54 -6.99
C ALA A 416 -22.89 1.47 -7.09
N ALA A 417 -21.77 1.01 -7.64
CA ALA A 417 -20.61 1.88 -7.82
C ALA A 417 -20.91 3.12 -8.69
N ARG A 418 -21.85 3.03 -9.64
CA ARG A 418 -22.29 4.16 -10.48
C ARG A 418 -23.22 5.13 -9.75
N TRP A 419 -24.13 4.65 -8.90
CA TRP A 419 -24.93 5.54 -8.03
C TRP A 419 -24.00 6.32 -7.09
N GLU A 420 -22.94 5.69 -6.59
CA GLU A 420 -22.11 6.23 -5.50
C GLU A 420 -21.22 7.36 -6.02
N ARG A 421 -20.94 7.30 -7.32
CA ARG A 421 -20.17 8.30 -8.08
C ARG A 421 -21.08 9.35 -8.72
N ASN A 422 -22.37 9.38 -8.39
CA ASN A 422 -23.37 10.29 -8.96
C ASN A 422 -23.46 10.25 -10.50
N VAL A 423 -23.19 9.08 -11.11
CA VAL A 423 -23.34 8.89 -12.57
C VAL A 423 -24.80 8.66 -12.95
N ILE A 424 -25.54 8.00 -12.07
CA ILE A 424 -26.99 7.77 -12.15
C ILE A 424 -27.61 8.07 -10.79
N THR A 425 -28.92 8.30 -10.74
CA THR A 425 -29.62 8.46 -9.46
C THR A 425 -29.81 7.11 -8.78
N GLU A 426 -29.91 7.11 -7.44
CA GLU A 426 -30.23 5.89 -6.68
C GLU A 426 -31.57 5.29 -7.14
N ARG A 427 -32.58 6.13 -7.38
CA ARG A 427 -33.89 5.72 -7.87
C ARG A 427 -33.80 4.98 -9.20
N ASP A 428 -33.07 5.54 -10.17
CA ASP A 428 -32.94 4.92 -11.49
C ASP A 428 -32.17 3.60 -11.41
N GLY A 429 -31.13 3.55 -10.57
CA GLY A 429 -30.39 2.32 -10.30
C GLY A 429 -31.29 1.23 -9.67
N GLN A 430 -32.06 1.58 -8.64
CA GLN A 430 -32.96 0.63 -7.98
C GLN A 430 -34.07 0.14 -8.92
N GLU A 431 -34.66 1.02 -9.74
CA GLU A 431 -35.68 0.64 -10.72
C GLU A 431 -35.09 -0.34 -11.75
N PHE A 432 -33.91 -0.03 -12.27
CA PHE A 432 -33.21 -0.89 -13.24
C PHE A 432 -32.89 -2.28 -12.68
N LEU A 433 -32.51 -2.36 -11.39
CA LEU A 433 -32.15 -3.62 -10.74
C LEU A 433 -33.34 -4.55 -10.44
N LYS A 434 -34.59 -4.15 -10.72
CA LYS A 434 -35.79 -4.99 -10.55
C LYS A 434 -35.90 -6.11 -11.59
N ASP A 435 -35.42 -5.89 -12.82
CA ASP A 435 -35.41 -6.90 -13.87
C ASP A 435 -34.02 -7.05 -14.49
N LEU A 436 -33.38 -8.18 -14.20
CA LEU A 436 -32.05 -8.51 -14.71
C LEU A 436 -32.08 -9.52 -15.87
N SER A 437 -33.26 -9.87 -16.39
CA SER A 437 -33.43 -10.92 -17.40
C SER A 437 -32.59 -10.69 -18.66
N TRP A 438 -32.41 -9.42 -19.06
CA TRP A 438 -31.56 -9.03 -20.19
C TRP A 438 -30.08 -9.40 -19.99
N TRP A 439 -29.58 -9.33 -18.75
CA TRP A 439 -28.17 -9.57 -18.42
C TRP A 439 -27.80 -11.04 -18.50
N TYR A 440 -28.76 -11.94 -18.32
CA TYR A 440 -28.53 -13.39 -18.39
C TYR A 440 -28.39 -13.91 -19.82
N ARG A 441 -28.79 -13.12 -20.83
CA ARG A 441 -28.73 -13.53 -22.23
C ARG A 441 -27.30 -13.45 -22.75
N ARG A 442 -26.78 -14.60 -23.19
CA ARG A 442 -25.52 -14.69 -23.93
C ARG A 442 -25.81 -14.35 -25.39
N ARG A 443 -25.01 -13.46 -26.00
CA ARG A 443 -25.04 -13.22 -27.44
C ARG A 443 -23.86 -13.90 -28.10
#